data_AF-A0A7X8MM83-F1
#
_entry.id   AF-A0A7X8MM83-F1
#
_cell.length_a   1.000
_cell.length_b   1.000
_cell.length_c   1.000
_cell.angle_alpha   90.00
_cell.angle_beta   90.00
_cell.angle_gamma   90.00
#
_symmetry.space_group_name_H-M   'P 1'
#
loop_
_entity.id
_entity.type
_entity.pdbx_description
1 polymer ?
#
loop_
_entity_poly.entity_id
_entity_poly.type
_entity_poly.pdbx_seq_one_letter_code
_entity_poly.pdbx_strand_id
1 'polypeptide(L)'
;MHRLDPATYPDVLAWRNTVRGKSVDFSVEDFVARVFELSGRRLKGKSLVFIIDEVGQYVGRSDAKLEDLRVVIEGLGKESKNRLKRGEIVAPVWVIVTSQERLQDVINTIDEKNVKFPRLLDRFFTVDLSPEDIREVATRRVLSKKEEAKPVLEKFYRDSHGKLLEQCRLERTPIRSDITEEDFVQFYPYLPHFINLSIKIMDGIRRQPGATRHIGGSNRTIIKQAYEMLVSERTNLAAKPVGALVALDDIYELVEGSLQERRSDIAQIAETFSDDSGWALRVAKTISLLEFVREVPRTTRNIAAVMLKSIDESVPIHKVEETVKRLSDADFIKETEEGWKLQSAEEKNWGVERRRHLNPKPADRIAILHDVIGNIVADTKLKNYQLKKKNFKVDYSVDDARIGEPGIIPVSIKITDSPSDIAKKIEAVEDESRIQNKTLFWVMALTPEIDDLVAQYHASHWMVEEFARLAAQNKISNVERDSLESEKQERSRIRSRISDKISEALVQGTGIFDGRKK
;
A
#
# COMPACT_ATOMS: atom_id res chain seq x y z
N MET A 1 5.01 55.61 0.72
CA MET A 1 4.20 56.80 1.00
C MET A 1 4.76 58.04 0.31
N HIS A 2 6.04 58.41 0.50
CA HIS A 2 6.69 59.50 -0.26
C HIS A 2 6.47 59.43 -1.79
N ARG A 3 6.70 58.27 -2.41
CA ARG A 3 6.45 58.08 -3.86
C ARG A 3 4.96 58.18 -4.29
N LEU A 4 4.02 58.05 -3.36
CA LEU A 4 2.58 58.05 -3.64
C LEU A 4 1.94 59.42 -3.41
N ASP A 5 2.48 60.20 -2.47
CA ASP A 5 2.04 61.57 -2.15
C ASP A 5 3.22 62.36 -1.57
N PRO A 6 4.07 62.96 -2.45
CA PRO A 6 5.28 63.66 -2.02
C PRO A 6 4.99 64.95 -1.25
N ALA A 7 3.81 65.55 -1.43
CA ALA A 7 3.40 66.77 -0.74
C ALA A 7 3.10 66.50 0.74
N THR A 8 2.45 65.37 1.04
CA THR A 8 2.14 64.97 2.43
C THR A 8 3.32 64.26 3.11
N TYR A 9 4.12 63.52 2.36
CA TYR A 9 5.27 62.77 2.87
C TYR A 9 6.56 63.26 2.19
N PRO A 10 7.20 64.32 2.69
CA PRO A 10 8.31 65.00 2.00
C PRO A 10 9.58 64.15 1.88
N ASP A 11 9.75 63.14 2.74
CA ASP A 11 10.87 62.21 2.67
C ASP A 11 10.44 60.75 2.95
N VAL A 12 11.36 59.81 2.67
CA VAL A 12 11.12 58.36 2.76
C VAL A 12 10.83 57.90 4.19
N LEU A 13 11.33 58.61 5.20
CA LEU A 13 11.18 58.31 6.62
C LEU A 13 9.99 59.05 7.26
N ALA A 14 9.43 60.06 6.60
CA ALA A 14 8.37 60.92 7.11
C ALA A 14 7.20 60.13 7.71
N TRP A 15 6.67 59.14 6.98
CA TRP A 15 5.58 58.27 7.44
C TRP A 15 5.96 57.44 8.67
N ARG A 16 7.16 56.83 8.66
CA ARG A 16 7.65 56.03 9.79
C ARG A 16 7.77 56.89 11.04
N ASN A 17 8.28 58.11 10.90
CA ASN A 17 8.46 59.05 12.00
C ASN A 17 7.11 59.59 12.52
N THR A 18 6.06 59.63 11.69
CA THR A 18 4.70 60.02 12.13
C THR A 18 3.99 58.92 12.93
N VAL A 19 4.32 57.65 12.67
CA VAL A 19 3.67 56.47 13.27
C VAL A 19 4.45 55.92 14.47
N ARG A 20 5.77 56.15 14.55
CA ARG A 20 6.62 55.65 15.65
C ARG A 20 6.22 56.29 16.99
N GLY A 21 5.76 55.47 17.93
CA GLY A 21 5.41 55.89 19.30
C GLY A 21 3.95 56.30 19.50
N LYS A 22 3.11 56.27 18.47
CA LYS A 22 1.65 56.41 18.61
C LYS A 22 1.02 55.02 18.64
N SER A 23 0.50 54.59 19.78
CA SER A 23 -0.57 53.58 19.77
C SER A 23 -1.78 54.26 19.15
N VAL A 24 -2.03 53.99 17.87
CA VAL A 24 -3.31 54.38 17.29
C VAL A 24 -4.33 53.42 17.91
N ASP A 25 -5.10 53.91 18.88
CA ASP A 25 -6.34 53.25 19.31
C ASP A 25 -7.25 53.28 18.08
N PHE A 26 -7.14 52.24 17.28
CA PHE A 26 -7.83 52.09 16.01
C PHE A 26 -8.92 51.06 16.23
N SER A 27 -10.15 51.54 16.39
CA SER A 27 -11.30 50.66 16.61
C SER A 27 -11.73 49.96 15.32
N VAL A 28 -12.56 48.94 15.46
CA VAL A 28 -13.16 48.27 14.31
C VAL A 28 -14.10 49.22 13.56
N GLU A 29 -14.79 50.09 14.28
CA GLU A 29 -15.66 51.13 13.73
C GLU A 29 -14.86 52.12 12.86
N ASP A 30 -13.70 52.55 13.35
CA ASP A 30 -12.79 53.42 12.58
C ASP A 30 -12.31 52.73 11.31
N PHE A 31 -11.97 51.43 11.39
CA PHE A 31 -11.60 50.63 10.23
C PHE A 31 -12.72 50.60 9.18
N VAL A 32 -13.94 50.25 9.59
CA VAL A 32 -15.10 50.17 8.69
C VAL A 32 -15.37 51.51 8.03
N ALA A 33 -15.41 52.59 8.80
CA ALA A 33 -15.62 53.94 8.29
C ALA A 33 -14.54 54.31 7.26
N ARG A 34 -13.28 54.00 7.58
CA ARG A 34 -12.13 54.29 6.70
C ARG A 34 -12.17 53.50 5.40
N VAL A 35 -12.61 52.25 5.41
CA VAL A 35 -12.76 51.41 4.20
C VAL A 35 -13.71 52.07 3.21
N PHE A 36 -14.89 52.52 3.66
CA PHE A 36 -15.86 53.16 2.77
C PHE A 36 -15.41 54.56 2.33
N GLU A 37 -14.80 55.34 3.23
CA GLU A 37 -14.26 56.65 2.90
C GLU A 37 -13.20 56.55 1.78
N LEU A 38 -12.24 55.64 1.93
CA LEU A 38 -11.17 55.45 0.94
C LEU A 38 -11.70 54.86 -0.37
N SER A 39 -12.66 53.94 -0.31
CA SER A 39 -13.30 53.38 -1.51
C SER A 39 -14.02 54.46 -2.30
N GLY A 40 -14.78 55.33 -1.62
CA GLY A 40 -15.47 56.46 -2.26
C GLY A 40 -14.52 57.50 -2.85
N ARG A 41 -13.38 57.74 -2.20
CA ARG A 41 -12.36 58.69 -2.69
C ARG A 41 -11.57 58.17 -3.89
N ARG A 42 -11.19 56.90 -3.89
CA ARG A 42 -10.23 56.35 -4.87
C ARG A 42 -10.88 55.70 -6.08
N LEU A 43 -12.01 54.99 -5.89
CA LEU A 43 -12.59 54.13 -6.93
C LEU A 43 -14.13 54.12 -6.85
N LYS A 44 -14.75 55.26 -7.16
CA LYS A 44 -16.23 55.40 -7.18
C LYS A 44 -16.86 54.43 -8.19
N GLY A 45 -17.93 53.74 -7.80
CA GLY A 45 -18.64 52.78 -8.65
C GLY A 45 -17.98 51.39 -8.74
N LYS A 46 -16.99 51.10 -7.90
CA LYS A 46 -16.43 49.75 -7.72
C LYS A 46 -16.77 49.24 -6.32
N SER A 47 -16.75 47.92 -6.15
CA SER A 47 -16.82 47.28 -4.83
C SER A 47 -15.45 46.76 -4.41
N LEU A 48 -15.27 46.59 -3.11
CA LEU A 48 -14.04 46.13 -2.49
C LEU A 48 -14.19 44.68 -2.04
N VAL A 49 -13.15 43.88 -2.30
CA VAL A 49 -13.05 42.48 -1.87
C VAL A 49 -11.77 42.33 -1.07
N PHE A 50 -11.90 41.91 0.19
CA PHE A 50 -10.78 41.48 1.01
C PHE A 50 -10.60 39.97 0.84
N ILE A 51 -9.36 39.54 0.60
CA ILE A 51 -8.99 38.12 0.55
C ILE A 51 -7.94 37.92 1.65
N ILE A 52 -8.26 37.09 2.63
CA ILE A 52 -7.37 36.74 3.75
C ILE A 52 -7.00 35.29 3.60
N ASP A 53 -5.71 35.04 3.38
CA ASP A 53 -5.20 33.68 3.25
C ASP A 53 -4.90 33.07 4.64
N GLU A 54 -5.25 31.80 4.81
CA GLU A 54 -4.90 30.96 5.96
C GLU A 54 -5.32 31.52 7.33
N VAL A 55 -6.58 31.96 7.44
CA VAL A 55 -7.10 32.61 8.66
C VAL A 55 -7.00 31.72 9.89
N GLY A 56 -7.05 30.39 9.73
CA GLY A 56 -6.90 29.40 10.79
C GLY A 56 -5.58 29.53 11.56
N GLN A 57 -4.47 29.84 10.89
CA GLN A 57 -3.18 30.07 11.56
C GLN A 57 -3.17 31.37 12.38
N TYR A 58 -3.89 32.39 11.92
CA TYR A 58 -3.97 33.68 12.60
C TYR A 58 -4.83 33.62 13.87
N VAL A 59 -5.99 32.95 13.79
CA VAL A 59 -6.98 32.89 14.88
C VAL A 59 -6.79 31.69 15.81
N GLY A 60 -6.18 30.60 15.33
CA GLY A 60 -6.10 29.31 16.03
C GLY A 60 -5.31 29.30 17.34
N ARG A 61 -4.86 30.45 17.86
CA ARG A 61 -4.18 30.56 19.17
C ARG A 61 -4.69 31.73 20.02
N SER A 62 -5.75 32.44 19.60
CA SER A 62 -6.24 33.62 20.32
C SER A 62 -7.73 33.86 20.09
N ASP A 63 -8.52 33.65 21.15
CA ASP A 63 -9.95 33.98 21.17
C ASP A 63 -10.22 35.47 20.90
N ALA A 64 -9.32 36.36 21.36
CA ALA A 64 -9.44 37.79 21.13
C ALA A 64 -9.38 38.12 19.62
N LYS A 65 -8.41 37.54 18.89
CA LYS A 65 -8.29 37.74 17.44
C LYS A 65 -9.47 37.17 16.65
N LEU A 66 -10.03 36.05 17.12
CA LEU A 66 -11.22 35.44 16.51
C LEU A 66 -12.44 36.39 16.67
N GLU A 67 -12.60 36.98 17.85
CA GLU A 67 -13.67 37.93 18.13
C GLU A 67 -13.47 39.23 17.34
N ASP A 68 -12.25 39.78 17.29
CA ASP A 68 -11.94 40.97 16.49
C ASP A 68 -12.32 40.77 15.01
N LEU A 69 -11.96 39.61 14.45
CA LEU A 69 -12.33 39.25 13.08
C LEU A 69 -13.86 39.22 12.91
N ARG A 70 -14.59 38.64 13.87
CA ARG A 70 -16.06 38.61 13.87
C ARG A 70 -16.65 40.02 13.83
N VAL A 71 -16.16 40.91 14.70
CA VAL A 71 -16.64 42.29 14.80
C VAL A 71 -16.35 43.06 13.51
N VAL A 72 -15.17 42.86 12.90
CA VAL A 72 -14.82 43.48 11.61
C VAL A 72 -15.77 43.06 10.50
N ILE A 73 -16.03 41.76 10.35
CA ILE A 73 -16.94 41.24 9.32
C ILE A 73 -18.36 41.75 9.53
N GLU A 74 -18.83 41.76 10.79
CA GLU A 74 -20.16 42.25 11.14
C GLU A 74 -20.29 43.75 10.87
N GLY A 75 -19.29 44.54 11.20
CA GLY A 75 -19.24 45.98 10.94
C GLY A 75 -19.26 46.29 9.45
N LEU A 76 -18.39 45.63 8.66
CA LEU A 76 -18.37 45.77 7.20
C LEU A 76 -19.71 45.36 6.56
N GLY A 77 -20.32 44.27 7.04
CA GLY A 77 -21.61 43.78 6.53
C GLY A 77 -22.77 44.73 6.83
N LYS A 78 -22.89 45.21 8.07
CA LYS A 78 -23.92 46.18 8.47
C LYS A 78 -23.80 47.48 7.67
N GLU A 79 -22.59 48.02 7.58
CA GLU A 79 -22.40 49.30 6.90
C GLU A 79 -22.55 49.17 5.37
N SER A 80 -22.10 48.05 4.77
CA SER A 80 -22.39 47.73 3.38
C SER A 80 -23.89 47.73 3.10
N LYS A 81 -24.69 47.07 3.95
CA LYS A 81 -26.16 47.02 3.81
C LYS A 81 -26.78 48.41 3.90
N ASN A 82 -26.35 49.22 4.86
CA ASN A 82 -26.87 50.56 5.07
C ASN A 82 -26.57 51.48 3.88
N ARG A 83 -25.34 51.44 3.36
CA ARG A 83 -24.91 52.27 2.23
C ARG A 83 -25.51 51.82 0.90
N LEU A 84 -25.69 50.52 0.72
CA LEU A 84 -26.37 49.98 -0.46
C LEU A 84 -27.84 50.44 -0.50
N LYS A 85 -28.55 50.40 0.64
CA LYS A 85 -29.91 50.93 0.76
C LYS A 85 -30.00 52.43 0.46
N ARG A 86 -28.95 53.19 0.81
CA ARG A 86 -28.84 54.63 0.53
C ARG A 86 -28.35 54.95 -0.89
N GLY A 87 -28.02 53.94 -1.70
CA GLY A 87 -27.49 54.12 -3.06
C GLY A 87 -26.08 54.72 -3.10
N GLU A 88 -25.35 54.73 -1.98
CA GLU A 88 -24.01 55.31 -1.89
C GLU A 88 -22.94 54.40 -2.51
N ILE A 89 -23.21 53.08 -2.56
CA ILE A 89 -22.33 52.06 -3.13
C ILE A 89 -23.13 51.17 -4.08
N VAL A 90 -22.43 50.56 -5.06
CA VAL A 90 -23.05 49.71 -6.09
C VAL A 90 -23.13 48.23 -5.69
N ALA A 91 -22.31 47.81 -4.72
CA ALA A 91 -22.27 46.44 -4.20
C ALA A 91 -21.64 46.45 -2.78
N PRO A 92 -21.94 45.43 -1.95
CA PRO A 92 -21.37 45.32 -0.60
C PRO A 92 -19.89 44.97 -0.65
N VAL A 93 -19.18 45.25 0.46
CA VAL A 93 -17.81 44.80 0.67
C VAL A 93 -17.83 43.29 0.93
N TRP A 94 -16.99 42.55 0.20
CA TRP A 94 -16.84 41.10 0.38
C TRP A 94 -15.58 40.80 1.18
N VAL A 95 -15.67 39.82 2.08
CA VAL A 95 -14.52 39.27 2.80
C VAL A 95 -14.48 37.78 2.51
N ILE A 96 -13.40 37.34 1.88
CA ILE A 96 -13.11 35.95 1.55
C ILE A 96 -11.97 35.50 2.44
N VAL A 97 -12.15 34.39 3.13
CA VAL A 97 -11.12 33.79 3.99
C VAL A 97 -10.84 32.37 3.52
N THR A 98 -9.58 31.94 3.58
CA THR A 98 -9.18 30.55 3.31
C THR A 98 -8.62 29.88 4.58
N SER A 99 -8.69 28.55 4.65
CA SER A 99 -8.09 27.72 5.71
C SER A 99 -7.69 26.36 5.12
N GLN A 100 -6.53 25.82 5.51
CA GLN A 100 -6.00 24.53 5.00
C GLN A 100 -6.80 23.31 5.43
N GLU A 101 -7.34 23.34 6.64
CA GLU A 101 -8.22 22.29 7.18
C GLU A 101 -9.59 22.90 7.45
N ARG A 102 -10.63 22.06 7.58
CA ARG A 102 -11.90 22.54 8.13
C ARG A 102 -11.54 23.20 9.46
N LEU A 103 -11.82 24.50 9.61
CA LEU A 103 -11.44 25.25 10.80
C LEU A 103 -11.92 24.57 12.10
N GLN A 104 -12.97 23.76 12.02
CA GLN A 104 -13.47 22.87 13.07
C GLN A 104 -12.39 21.88 13.57
N ASP A 105 -11.62 21.25 12.68
CA ASP A 105 -10.65 20.20 13.01
C ASP A 105 -9.36 20.76 13.64
N VAL A 106 -8.90 21.93 13.21
CA VAL A 106 -7.72 22.63 13.77
C VAL A 106 -7.95 23.08 15.22
N ILE A 107 -9.17 23.49 15.53
CA ILE A 107 -9.53 24.14 16.80
C ILE A 107 -10.03 23.12 17.83
N ASN A 108 -10.52 21.95 17.42
CA ASN A 108 -10.84 20.84 18.35
C ASN A 108 -9.62 20.35 19.17
N THR A 109 -8.40 20.79 18.83
CA THR A 109 -7.20 20.54 19.64
C THR A 109 -7.07 21.54 20.81
N ILE A 110 -7.90 22.59 20.85
CA ILE A 110 -7.92 23.67 21.84
C ILE A 110 -9.33 23.73 22.44
N ASP A 111 -9.52 23.02 23.55
CA ASP A 111 -10.70 23.01 24.43
C ASP A 111 -12.07 22.83 23.76
N GLU A 112 -12.71 21.68 24.05
CA GLU A 112 -14.08 21.29 23.67
C GLU A 112 -15.20 22.26 24.13
N LYS A 113 -14.87 23.41 24.77
CA LYS A 113 -15.82 24.39 25.33
C LYS A 113 -15.97 25.69 24.53
N ASN A 114 -15.37 25.81 23.35
CA ASN A 114 -15.34 27.10 22.64
C ASN A 114 -16.59 27.38 21.76
N VAL A 115 -17.71 27.76 22.40
CA VAL A 115 -19.02 28.10 21.78
C VAL A 115 -18.95 29.32 20.81
N LYS A 116 -17.83 30.03 20.77
CA LYS A 116 -17.64 31.25 19.96
C LYS A 116 -17.38 30.98 18.48
N PHE A 117 -16.87 29.79 18.14
CA PHE A 117 -16.47 29.46 16.77
C PHE A 117 -17.66 29.25 15.80
N PRO A 118 -18.73 28.51 16.17
CA PRO A 118 -19.96 28.44 15.37
C PRO A 118 -20.55 29.83 15.06
N ARG A 119 -20.45 30.78 16.00
CA ARG A 119 -20.93 32.16 15.81
C ARG A 119 -20.16 32.95 14.76
N LEU A 120 -18.89 32.62 14.52
CA LEU A 120 -18.10 33.21 13.42
C LEU A 120 -18.49 32.55 12.09
N LEU A 121 -18.62 31.23 12.07
CA LEU A 121 -19.04 30.49 10.87
C LEU A 121 -20.42 30.94 10.36
N ASP A 122 -21.36 31.26 11.25
CA ASP A 122 -22.67 31.84 10.90
C ASP A 122 -22.57 33.16 10.12
N ARG A 123 -21.40 33.81 10.09
CA ARG A 123 -21.15 35.05 9.33
C ARG A 123 -20.55 34.81 7.95
N PHE A 124 -20.18 33.57 7.63
CA PHE A 124 -19.60 33.20 6.35
C PHE A 124 -20.51 32.23 5.59
N PHE A 125 -20.49 32.35 4.27
CA PHE A 125 -20.93 31.26 3.41
C PHE A 125 -19.75 30.29 3.28
N THR A 126 -19.96 29.03 3.69
CA THR A 126 -18.96 27.98 3.54
C THR A 126 -18.97 27.49 2.10
N VAL A 127 -17.83 27.62 1.43
CA VAL A 127 -17.57 27.02 0.12
C VAL A 127 -16.53 25.94 0.33
N ASP A 128 -16.94 24.68 0.19
CA ASP A 128 -16.00 23.56 0.21
C ASP A 128 -15.21 23.57 -1.10
N LEU A 129 -13.89 23.74 -1.01
CA LEU A 129 -13.00 23.56 -2.15
C LEU A 129 -12.80 22.05 -2.35
N SER A 130 -13.32 21.51 -3.44
CA SER A 130 -13.21 20.09 -3.76
C SER A 130 -11.75 19.77 -4.15
N PRO A 131 -11.22 18.58 -3.77
CA PRO A 131 -9.97 18.08 -4.31
C PRO A 131 -9.95 17.91 -5.83
N GLU A 132 -11.12 17.90 -6.50
CA GLU A 132 -11.20 17.86 -7.97
C GLU A 132 -10.52 19.08 -8.62
N ASP A 133 -10.50 20.23 -7.92
CA ASP A 133 -9.78 21.44 -8.35
C ASP A 133 -8.25 21.23 -8.41
N ILE A 134 -7.70 20.22 -7.70
CA ILE A 134 -6.27 19.91 -7.72
C ILE A 134 -5.83 19.51 -9.14
N ARG A 135 -6.65 18.73 -9.84
CA ARG A 135 -6.35 18.28 -11.20
C ARG A 135 -6.26 19.47 -12.15
N GLU A 136 -7.24 20.36 -12.09
CA GLU A 136 -7.29 21.55 -12.94
C GLU A 136 -6.14 22.51 -12.60
N VAL A 137 -5.89 22.75 -11.31
CA VAL A 137 -4.83 23.68 -10.88
C VAL A 137 -3.44 23.15 -11.23
N ALA A 138 -3.16 21.86 -10.99
CA ALA A 138 -1.86 21.27 -11.33
C ALA A 138 -1.61 21.33 -12.84
N THR A 139 -2.62 20.96 -13.64
CA THR A 139 -2.49 20.97 -15.11
C THR A 139 -2.34 22.39 -15.66
N ARG A 140 -3.16 23.35 -15.22
CA ARG A 140 -3.10 24.74 -15.73
C ARG A 140 -1.87 25.52 -15.25
N ARG A 141 -1.42 25.31 -14.01
CA ARG A 141 -0.28 26.06 -13.44
C ARG A 141 1.07 25.51 -13.82
N VAL A 142 1.21 24.19 -13.91
CA VAL A 142 2.52 23.53 -14.08
C VAL A 142 2.64 22.88 -15.45
N LEU A 143 1.59 22.21 -15.91
CA LEU A 143 1.63 21.41 -17.13
C LEU A 143 1.06 22.13 -18.36
N SER A 144 0.83 23.45 -18.29
CA SER A 144 0.30 24.20 -19.43
C SER A 144 1.22 24.07 -20.65
N LYS A 145 0.61 23.81 -21.82
CA LYS A 145 1.33 23.59 -23.08
C LYS A 145 1.43 24.88 -23.88
N LYS A 146 2.57 25.05 -24.54
CA LYS A 146 2.72 26.05 -25.61
C LYS A 146 1.80 25.66 -26.78
N GLU A 147 1.23 26.63 -27.47
CA GLU A 147 0.32 26.38 -28.60
C GLU A 147 0.95 25.50 -29.68
N GLU A 148 2.23 25.70 -29.96
CA GLU A 148 2.99 24.91 -30.94
C GLU A 148 3.16 23.43 -30.56
N ALA A 149 3.09 23.11 -29.27
CA ALA A 149 3.32 21.75 -28.76
C ALA A 149 2.04 20.90 -28.73
N LYS A 150 0.85 21.52 -28.74
CA LYS A 150 -0.43 20.78 -28.68
C LYS A 150 -0.63 19.86 -29.88
N PRO A 151 -0.43 20.31 -31.14
CA PRO A 151 -0.64 19.44 -32.31
C PRO A 151 0.30 18.22 -32.34
N VAL A 152 1.50 18.36 -31.76
CA VAL A 152 2.46 17.26 -31.64
C VAL A 152 1.92 16.19 -30.69
N LEU A 153 1.43 16.59 -29.52
CA LEU A 153 0.85 15.67 -28.53
C LEU A 153 -0.45 15.03 -29.01
N GLU A 154 -1.32 15.79 -29.67
CA GLU A 154 -2.55 15.27 -30.31
C GLU A 154 -2.23 14.20 -31.35
N LYS A 155 -1.17 14.41 -32.15
CA LYS A 155 -0.72 13.40 -33.11
C LYS A 155 -0.21 12.15 -32.41
N PHE A 156 0.67 12.29 -31.41
CA PHE A 156 1.17 11.15 -30.62
C PHE A 156 0.03 10.34 -30.01
N TYR A 157 -0.98 11.03 -29.46
CA TYR A 157 -2.16 10.37 -28.92
C TYR A 157 -2.90 9.59 -29.99
N ARG A 158 -3.28 10.22 -31.12
CA ARG A 158 -4.01 9.55 -32.20
C ARG A 158 -3.29 8.33 -32.76
N ASP A 159 -1.97 8.42 -32.90
CA ASP A 159 -1.15 7.34 -33.44
C ASP A 159 -1.05 6.14 -32.46
N SER A 160 -1.18 6.38 -31.15
CA SER A 160 -0.90 5.37 -30.11
C SER A 160 -2.04 5.09 -29.13
N HIS A 161 -3.22 5.73 -29.27
CA HIS A 161 -4.24 5.74 -28.22
C HIS A 161 -4.70 4.33 -27.81
N GLY A 162 -4.91 3.44 -28.79
CA GLY A 162 -5.40 2.09 -28.54
C GLY A 162 -4.40 1.29 -27.70
N LYS A 163 -3.12 1.35 -28.09
CA LYS A 163 -2.01 0.74 -27.36
C LYS A 163 -1.87 1.34 -25.97
N LEU A 164 -1.90 2.67 -25.84
CA LEU A 164 -1.76 3.36 -24.56
C LEU A 164 -2.86 2.98 -23.57
N LEU A 165 -4.12 2.96 -24.02
CA LEU A 165 -5.27 2.59 -23.19
C LEU A 165 -5.18 1.14 -22.71
N GLU A 166 -4.82 0.21 -23.58
CA GLU A 166 -4.64 -1.20 -23.20
C GLU A 166 -3.49 -1.36 -22.20
N GLN A 167 -2.38 -0.70 -22.46
CA GLN A 167 -1.16 -0.82 -21.68
C GLN A 167 -1.28 -0.24 -20.27
N CYS A 168 -1.89 0.94 -20.14
CA CYS A 168 -2.06 1.63 -18.87
C CYS A 168 -3.33 1.24 -18.11
N ARG A 169 -4.14 0.32 -18.63
CA ARG A 169 -5.35 -0.15 -17.96
C ARG A 169 -5.00 -0.86 -16.66
N LEU A 170 -5.55 -0.35 -15.56
CA LEU A 170 -5.51 -1.00 -14.27
C LEU A 170 -6.65 -2.01 -14.13
N GLU A 171 -6.35 -3.18 -13.58
CA GLU A 171 -7.30 -4.25 -13.34
C GLU A 171 -7.86 -4.19 -11.93
N ARG A 172 -9.12 -4.63 -11.78
CA ARG A 172 -9.80 -4.78 -10.47
C ARG A 172 -9.82 -3.51 -9.63
N THR A 173 -9.96 -2.35 -10.28
CA THR A 173 -10.00 -1.04 -9.62
C THR A 173 -11.20 -0.21 -10.09
N PRO A 174 -11.81 0.61 -9.20
CA PRO A 174 -12.79 1.62 -9.61
C PRO A 174 -12.13 2.84 -10.29
N ILE A 175 -10.80 2.98 -10.23
CA ILE A 175 -10.09 4.10 -10.84
C ILE A 175 -10.13 3.92 -12.36
N ARG A 176 -10.84 4.83 -13.04
CA ARG A 176 -10.94 4.78 -14.49
C ARG A 176 -9.60 5.13 -15.13
N SER A 177 -9.25 4.38 -16.18
CA SER A 177 -8.07 4.58 -17.01
C SER A 177 -8.46 5.07 -18.42
N ASP A 178 -9.67 5.62 -18.56
CA ASP A 178 -10.08 6.30 -19.78
C ASP A 178 -9.27 7.58 -19.94
N ILE A 179 -8.79 7.79 -21.17
CA ILE A 179 -7.98 8.93 -21.54
C ILE A 179 -8.64 9.47 -22.80
N THR A 180 -9.03 10.73 -22.80
CA THR A 180 -9.43 11.45 -24.01
C THR A 180 -8.20 12.13 -24.61
N GLU A 181 -8.29 12.58 -25.86
CA GLU A 181 -7.19 13.35 -26.48
C GLU A 181 -6.94 14.64 -25.70
N GLU A 182 -8.01 15.33 -25.31
CA GLU A 182 -7.96 16.54 -24.51
C GLU A 182 -7.30 16.29 -23.15
N ASP A 183 -7.70 15.21 -22.46
CA ASP A 183 -7.06 14.81 -21.20
C ASP A 183 -5.57 14.52 -21.43
N PHE A 184 -5.22 13.74 -22.45
CA PHE A 184 -3.83 13.40 -22.71
C PHE A 184 -2.95 14.65 -22.89
N VAL A 185 -3.38 15.60 -23.73
CA VAL A 185 -2.64 16.85 -23.96
C VAL A 185 -2.54 17.69 -22.68
N GLN A 186 -3.61 17.77 -21.90
CA GLN A 186 -3.66 18.55 -20.67
C GLN A 186 -2.79 17.97 -19.54
N PHE A 187 -2.77 16.64 -19.40
CA PHE A 187 -2.07 15.95 -18.31
C PHE A 187 -0.64 15.55 -18.66
N TYR A 188 -0.25 15.48 -19.94
CA TYR A 188 1.10 15.10 -20.37
C TYR A 188 2.18 15.88 -19.58
N PRO A 189 3.26 15.24 -19.09
CA PRO A 189 3.63 13.83 -19.26
C PRO A 189 3.02 12.86 -18.24
N TYR A 190 2.07 13.32 -17.41
CA TYR A 190 1.28 12.45 -16.56
C TYR A 190 0.12 11.83 -17.34
N LEU A 191 -0.25 10.60 -16.98
CA LEU A 191 -1.56 10.07 -17.34
C LEU A 191 -2.61 10.64 -16.39
N PRO A 192 -3.87 10.86 -16.81
CA PRO A 192 -4.90 11.52 -15.99
C PRO A 192 -5.09 10.87 -14.62
N HIS A 193 -5.09 9.53 -14.58
CA HIS A 193 -5.25 8.77 -13.34
C HIS A 193 -4.02 8.84 -12.42
N PHE A 194 -2.82 9.16 -12.91
CA PHE A 194 -1.61 9.29 -12.07
C PHE A 194 -1.68 10.48 -11.12
N ILE A 195 -2.36 11.57 -11.49
CA ILE A 195 -2.60 12.68 -10.55
C ILE A 195 -3.50 12.21 -9.40
N ASN A 196 -4.52 11.40 -9.69
CA ASN A 196 -5.37 10.80 -8.66
C ASN A 196 -4.58 9.83 -7.77
N LEU A 197 -3.75 8.96 -8.36
CA LEU A 197 -2.84 8.09 -7.60
C LEU A 197 -1.91 8.91 -6.71
N SER A 198 -1.33 10.00 -7.21
CA SER A 198 -0.44 10.88 -6.45
C SER A 198 -1.14 11.51 -5.25
N ILE A 199 -2.39 11.98 -5.42
CA ILE A 199 -3.21 12.49 -4.31
C ILE A 199 -3.41 11.41 -3.25
N LYS A 200 -3.84 10.20 -3.66
CA LYS A 200 -4.08 9.07 -2.75
C LYS A 200 -2.80 8.63 -2.02
N ILE A 201 -1.66 8.59 -2.70
CA ILE A 201 -0.35 8.30 -2.12
C ILE A 201 0.00 9.34 -1.05
N MET A 202 -0.10 10.63 -1.37
CA MET A 202 0.21 11.69 -0.42
C MET A 202 -0.74 11.69 0.79
N ASP A 203 -2.02 11.39 0.57
CA ASP A 203 -2.99 11.21 1.65
C ASP A 203 -2.66 10.00 2.53
N GLY A 204 -2.22 8.89 1.93
CA GLY A 204 -1.77 7.70 2.67
C GLY A 204 -0.54 7.98 3.53
N ILE A 205 0.48 8.64 2.97
CA ILE A 205 1.69 9.05 3.69
C ILE A 205 1.35 9.95 4.87
N ARG A 206 0.43 10.91 4.70
CA ARG A 206 0.01 11.82 5.78
C ARG A 206 -0.71 11.12 6.93
N ARG A 207 -1.39 10.01 6.67
CA ARG A 207 -2.10 9.23 7.70
C ARG A 207 -1.16 8.35 8.52
N GLN A 208 0.10 8.18 8.13
CA GLN A 208 1.04 7.36 8.88
C GLN A 208 1.38 7.99 10.25
N PRO A 209 1.54 7.15 11.31
CA PRO A 209 2.03 7.62 12.60
C PRO A 209 3.40 8.30 12.46
N GLY A 210 3.56 9.50 13.02
CA GLY A 210 4.83 10.24 12.93
C GLY A 210 5.05 11.04 11.65
N ALA A 211 4.09 11.04 10.71
CA ALA A 211 4.16 11.91 9.53
C ALA A 211 4.22 13.40 9.95
N THR A 212 5.13 14.15 9.31
CA THR A 212 5.23 15.59 9.53
C THR A 212 3.95 16.27 9.00
N ARG A 213 3.09 16.74 9.92
CA ARG A 213 1.85 17.48 9.62
C ARG A 213 2.10 18.84 8.90
N HIS A 214 3.34 19.16 8.55
CA HIS A 214 3.75 20.37 7.83
C HIS A 214 3.78 20.22 6.29
N ILE A 215 3.30 19.09 5.75
CA ILE A 215 2.97 18.97 4.33
C ILE A 215 1.66 19.74 4.09
N GLY A 216 1.78 21.08 4.09
CA GLY A 216 0.65 22.00 3.95
C GLY A 216 -0.11 21.79 2.65
N GLY A 217 -1.45 21.80 2.73
CA GLY A 217 -2.43 21.76 1.65
C GLY A 217 -2.18 20.70 0.57
N SER A 218 -3.03 19.68 0.47
CA SER A 218 -2.95 18.60 -0.54
C SER A 218 -2.58 19.12 -1.94
N ASN A 219 -3.18 20.24 -2.34
CA ASN A 219 -3.00 20.91 -3.63
C ASN A 219 -1.56 21.41 -3.84
N ARG A 220 -0.96 22.09 -2.84
CA ARG A 220 0.39 22.66 -2.97
C ARG A 220 1.45 21.58 -3.10
N THR A 221 1.22 20.46 -2.42
CA THR A 221 2.13 19.31 -2.45
C THR A 221 2.12 18.64 -3.82
N ILE A 222 0.94 18.44 -4.41
CA ILE A 222 0.82 17.87 -5.77
C ILE A 222 1.37 18.84 -6.83
N ILE A 223 1.12 20.14 -6.70
CA ILE A 223 1.71 21.16 -7.60
C ILE A 223 3.24 21.14 -7.51
N LYS A 224 3.78 21.12 -6.30
CA LYS A 224 5.23 21.06 -6.06
C LYS A 224 5.82 19.76 -6.62
N GLN A 225 5.19 18.62 -6.36
CA GLN A 225 5.60 17.33 -6.90
C GLN A 225 5.59 17.31 -8.43
N ALA A 226 4.52 17.82 -9.06
CA ALA A 226 4.43 17.89 -10.52
C ALA A 226 5.52 18.80 -11.11
N TYR A 227 5.85 19.90 -10.44
CA TYR A 227 6.95 20.77 -10.84
C TYR A 227 8.31 20.09 -10.67
N GLU A 228 8.57 19.50 -9.50
CA GLU A 228 9.81 18.78 -9.21
C GLU A 228 10.01 17.58 -10.14
N MET A 229 8.94 16.90 -10.56
CA MET A 229 9.02 15.83 -11.56
C MET A 229 9.67 16.30 -12.87
N LEU A 230 9.38 17.53 -13.28
CA LEU A 230 9.91 18.11 -14.50
C LEU A 230 11.37 18.58 -14.35
N VAL A 231 11.72 19.20 -13.21
CA VAL A 231 12.99 19.93 -13.06
C VAL A 231 14.03 19.31 -12.12
N SER A 232 13.64 18.35 -11.27
CA SER A 232 14.55 17.71 -10.31
C SER A 232 15.63 16.93 -11.05
N GLU A 233 16.86 16.95 -10.54
CA GLU A 233 17.97 16.16 -11.10
C GLU A 233 17.69 14.64 -11.06
N ARG A 234 16.85 14.17 -10.13
CA ARG A 234 16.51 12.75 -9.98
C ARG A 234 15.58 12.23 -11.09
N THR A 235 14.71 13.09 -11.62
CA THR A 235 13.69 12.70 -12.61
C THR A 235 13.92 13.35 -13.97
N ASN A 236 14.28 14.64 -13.97
CA ASN A 236 14.65 15.51 -15.08
C ASN A 236 13.79 15.31 -16.34
N LEU A 237 12.47 15.21 -16.13
CA LEU A 237 11.56 14.79 -17.18
C LEU A 237 11.42 15.85 -18.29
N ALA A 238 11.66 17.13 -17.98
CA ALA A 238 11.65 18.20 -18.97
C ALA A 238 12.77 18.07 -20.02
N ALA A 239 13.87 17.38 -19.69
CA ALA A 239 14.97 17.12 -20.62
C ALA A 239 14.79 15.83 -21.44
N LYS A 240 13.79 14.99 -21.11
CA LYS A 240 13.51 13.76 -21.84
C LYS A 240 12.81 14.05 -23.19
N PRO A 241 12.94 13.15 -24.18
CA PRO A 241 12.24 13.30 -25.46
C PRO A 241 10.72 13.32 -25.29
N VAL A 242 10.04 14.00 -26.22
CA VAL A 242 8.57 13.99 -26.30
C VAL A 242 8.10 12.54 -26.49
N GLY A 243 7.12 12.12 -25.70
CA GLY A 243 6.68 10.73 -25.60
C GLY A 243 7.02 10.07 -24.26
N ALA A 244 7.95 10.65 -23.49
CA ALA A 244 8.23 10.21 -22.13
C ALA A 244 7.04 10.44 -21.20
N LEU A 245 6.74 9.44 -20.37
CA LEU A 245 5.67 9.43 -19.39
C LEU A 245 6.25 9.40 -17.98
N VAL A 246 5.47 9.92 -17.03
CA VAL A 246 5.74 9.73 -15.60
C VAL A 246 5.39 8.29 -15.22
N ALA A 247 6.35 7.58 -14.62
CA ALA A 247 6.10 6.30 -13.98
C ALA A 247 5.99 6.45 -12.45
N LEU A 248 5.38 5.48 -11.78
CA LEU A 248 5.19 5.54 -10.33
C LEU A 248 6.53 5.48 -9.57
N ASP A 249 7.53 4.78 -10.12
CA ASP A 249 8.88 4.80 -9.57
C ASP A 249 9.54 6.19 -9.63
N ASP A 250 9.20 7.04 -10.61
CA ASP A 250 9.68 8.42 -10.65
C ASP A 250 9.02 9.27 -9.54
N ILE A 251 7.76 9.00 -9.21
CA ILE A 251 7.05 9.67 -8.08
C ILE A 251 7.73 9.34 -6.75
N TYR A 252 8.23 8.11 -6.59
CA TYR A 252 8.94 7.69 -5.38
C TYR A 252 10.15 8.59 -5.09
N GLU A 253 10.92 8.96 -6.12
CA GLU A 253 12.10 9.82 -5.99
C GLU A 253 11.81 11.16 -5.30
N LEU A 254 10.58 11.66 -5.44
CA LEU A 254 10.13 12.93 -4.88
C LEU A 254 9.55 12.80 -3.46
N VAL A 255 9.05 11.61 -3.11
CA VAL A 255 8.37 11.37 -1.82
C VAL A 255 9.18 10.48 -0.86
N GLU A 256 10.35 9.97 -1.28
CA GLU A 256 11.29 9.22 -0.44
C GLU A 256 11.60 9.95 0.88
N GLY A 257 11.62 11.29 0.82
CA GLY A 257 11.65 12.23 1.95
C GLY A 257 10.76 11.84 3.13
N SER A 258 9.54 11.40 2.80
CA SER A 258 8.45 11.15 3.73
C SER A 258 8.26 9.67 4.08
N LEU A 259 8.97 8.76 3.41
CA LEU A 259 8.83 7.29 3.56
C LEU A 259 9.94 6.68 4.42
N GLN A 260 10.18 7.23 5.62
CA GLN A 260 11.33 6.84 6.45
C GLN A 260 11.37 5.33 6.78
N GLU A 261 10.23 4.72 7.09
CA GLU A 261 10.13 3.31 7.49
C GLU A 261 10.56 2.33 6.37
N ARG A 262 10.43 2.72 5.11
CA ARG A 262 10.74 1.86 3.95
C ARG A 262 12.14 2.10 3.37
N ARG A 263 12.87 3.12 3.84
CA ARG A 263 14.19 3.48 3.25
C ARG A 263 15.23 2.39 3.42
N SER A 264 15.30 1.75 4.59
CA SER A 264 16.25 0.67 4.84
C SER A 264 15.98 -0.53 3.95
N ASP A 265 14.71 -0.89 3.74
CA ASP A 265 14.32 -1.99 2.85
C ASP A 265 14.73 -1.70 1.41
N ILE A 266 14.44 -0.48 0.93
CA ILE A 266 14.77 -0.05 -0.43
C ILE A 266 16.29 0.02 -0.64
N ALA A 267 17.05 0.48 0.34
CA ALA A 267 18.52 0.46 0.30
C ALA A 267 19.07 -0.98 0.25
N GLN A 268 18.54 -1.88 1.07
CA GLN A 268 18.94 -3.28 1.10
C GLN A 268 18.64 -3.99 -0.24
N ILE A 269 17.50 -3.68 -0.87
CA ILE A 269 17.16 -4.17 -2.21
C ILE A 269 18.18 -3.65 -3.24
N ALA A 270 18.53 -2.37 -3.19
CA ALA A 270 19.51 -1.78 -4.10
C ALA A 270 20.89 -2.45 -3.99
N GLU A 271 21.33 -2.80 -2.78
CA GLU A 271 22.59 -3.52 -2.55
C GLU A 271 22.52 -4.96 -3.05
N THR A 272 21.44 -5.68 -2.71
CA THR A 272 21.28 -7.11 -3.00
C THR A 272 21.12 -7.38 -4.50
N PHE A 273 20.44 -6.48 -5.22
CA PHE A 273 20.13 -6.62 -6.66
C PHE A 273 20.88 -5.61 -7.52
N SER A 274 22.14 -5.33 -7.16
CA SER A 274 22.99 -4.40 -7.92
C SER A 274 23.30 -4.85 -9.35
N ASP A 275 23.04 -6.12 -9.69
CA ASP A 275 23.27 -6.75 -10.98
C ASP A 275 22.14 -6.55 -12.00
N ASP A 276 20.98 -6.01 -11.60
CA ASP A 276 19.75 -6.09 -12.40
C ASP A 276 19.39 -4.81 -13.18
N SER A 277 20.33 -3.88 -13.30
CA SER A 277 20.10 -2.56 -13.91
C SER A 277 19.02 -1.71 -13.20
N GLY A 278 18.75 -1.98 -11.92
CA GLY A 278 17.84 -1.21 -11.07
C GLY A 278 16.37 -1.64 -11.17
N TRP A 279 16.06 -2.79 -11.78
CA TRP A 279 14.67 -3.25 -11.93
C TRP A 279 14.01 -3.58 -10.59
N ALA A 280 14.69 -4.31 -9.71
CA ALA A 280 14.25 -4.64 -8.36
C ALA A 280 13.94 -3.37 -7.57
N LEU A 281 14.80 -2.35 -7.69
CA LEU A 281 14.61 -1.08 -7.04
C LEU A 281 13.35 -0.37 -7.54
N ARG A 282 13.14 -0.32 -8.86
CA ARG A 282 11.96 0.32 -9.47
C ARG A 282 10.66 -0.41 -9.10
N VAL A 283 10.66 -1.74 -9.11
CA VAL A 283 9.50 -2.56 -8.71
C VAL A 283 9.20 -2.37 -7.22
N ALA A 284 10.21 -2.41 -6.35
CA ALA A 284 10.03 -2.22 -4.92
C ALA A 284 9.49 -0.82 -4.57
N LYS A 285 10.02 0.22 -5.23
CA LYS A 285 9.50 1.60 -5.12
C LYS A 285 8.04 1.68 -5.52
N THR A 286 7.69 1.07 -6.65
CA THR A 286 6.31 1.03 -7.16
C THR A 286 5.37 0.33 -6.17
N ILE A 287 5.75 -0.86 -5.68
CA ILE A 287 4.99 -1.61 -4.67
C ILE A 287 4.77 -0.75 -3.43
N SER A 288 5.83 -0.11 -2.93
CA SER A 288 5.77 0.71 -1.71
C SER A 288 4.77 1.86 -1.80
N LEU A 289 4.64 2.49 -2.98
CA LEU A 289 3.68 3.57 -3.20
C LEU A 289 2.26 3.05 -3.34
N LEU A 290 2.07 1.92 -4.03
CA LEU A 290 0.75 1.30 -4.19
C LEU A 290 0.17 0.79 -2.86
N GLU A 291 0.99 0.54 -1.83
CA GLU A 291 0.47 0.19 -0.49
C GLU A 291 -0.41 1.30 0.11
N PHE A 292 -0.23 2.55 -0.32
CA PHE A 292 -1.06 3.68 0.09
C PHE A 292 -2.37 3.81 -0.71
N VAL A 293 -2.53 3.05 -1.80
CA VAL A 293 -3.66 3.12 -2.73
C VAL A 293 -4.48 1.84 -2.66
N ARG A 294 -5.33 1.73 -1.63
CA ARG A 294 -6.16 0.54 -1.38
C ARG A 294 -7.06 0.10 -2.54
N GLU A 295 -7.46 1.04 -3.39
CA GLU A 295 -8.35 0.78 -4.54
C GLU A 295 -7.63 0.13 -5.73
N VAL A 296 -6.30 0.05 -5.72
CA VAL A 296 -5.52 -0.56 -6.81
C VAL A 296 -4.80 -1.79 -6.26
N PRO A 297 -5.30 -3.00 -6.57
CA PRO A 297 -4.61 -4.22 -6.18
C PRO A 297 -3.19 -4.25 -6.77
N ARG A 298 -2.21 -4.69 -5.97
CA ARG A 298 -0.78 -4.74 -6.34
C ARG A 298 -0.48 -5.99 -7.16
N THR A 299 -1.25 -6.23 -8.21
CA THR A 299 -0.99 -7.33 -9.15
C THR A 299 0.22 -7.00 -10.00
N THR A 300 0.91 -8.03 -10.51
CA THR A 300 2.04 -7.85 -11.43
C THR A 300 1.66 -7.01 -12.64
N ARG A 301 0.44 -7.18 -13.17
CA ARG A 301 -0.08 -6.39 -14.29
C ARG A 301 -0.25 -4.92 -13.95
N ASN A 302 -0.80 -4.60 -12.78
CA ASN A 302 -0.98 -3.22 -12.32
C ASN A 302 0.36 -2.55 -12.03
N ILE A 303 1.29 -3.26 -11.38
CA ILE A 303 2.67 -2.79 -11.15
C ILE A 303 3.33 -2.45 -12.49
N ALA A 304 3.24 -3.33 -13.49
CA ALA A 304 3.82 -3.07 -14.80
C ALA A 304 3.16 -1.89 -15.52
N ALA A 305 1.83 -1.77 -15.44
CA ALA A 305 1.06 -0.69 -16.07
C ALA A 305 1.49 0.69 -15.55
N VAL A 306 1.73 0.83 -14.24
CA VAL A 306 2.14 2.10 -13.64
C VAL A 306 3.65 2.40 -13.80
N MET A 307 4.42 1.48 -14.37
CA MET A 307 5.86 1.59 -14.61
C MET A 307 6.23 1.95 -16.06
N LEU A 308 5.24 2.19 -16.93
CA LEU A 308 5.45 2.56 -18.33
C LEU A 308 6.11 3.94 -18.44
N LYS A 309 7.28 4.03 -19.08
CA LYS A 309 8.09 5.28 -19.16
C LYS A 309 7.97 6.03 -20.48
N SER A 310 7.40 5.42 -21.50
CA SER A 310 7.18 6.06 -22.80
C SER A 310 5.95 5.47 -23.50
N ILE A 311 5.29 6.28 -24.32
CA ILE A 311 4.14 5.88 -25.14
C ILE A 311 4.56 4.83 -26.19
N ASP A 312 5.81 4.92 -26.68
CA ASP A 312 6.33 4.02 -27.71
C ASP A 312 6.76 2.67 -27.15
N GLU A 313 6.99 2.57 -25.84
CA GLU A 313 7.43 1.35 -25.18
C GLU A 313 6.27 0.34 -25.04
N SER A 314 6.62 -0.90 -24.68
CA SER A 314 5.64 -1.91 -24.29
C SER A 314 5.68 -2.09 -22.78
N VAL A 315 4.52 -2.34 -22.18
CA VAL A 315 4.42 -2.58 -20.74
C VAL A 315 5.34 -3.75 -20.37
N PRO A 316 6.23 -3.58 -19.38
CA PRO A 316 7.26 -4.55 -19.07
C PRO A 316 6.75 -5.72 -18.22
N ILE A 317 5.63 -6.36 -18.60
CA ILE A 317 4.95 -7.39 -17.78
C ILE A 317 5.92 -8.52 -17.40
N HIS A 318 6.55 -9.17 -18.38
CA HIS A 318 7.47 -10.28 -18.13
C HIS A 318 8.67 -9.89 -17.28
N LYS A 319 9.19 -8.66 -17.45
CA LYS A 319 10.32 -8.18 -16.65
C LYS A 319 9.90 -7.94 -15.21
N VAL A 320 8.69 -7.43 -14.99
CA VAL A 320 8.12 -7.29 -13.64
C VAL A 320 7.84 -8.66 -13.03
N GLU A 321 7.32 -9.64 -13.77
CA GLU A 321 7.13 -11.02 -13.29
C GLU A 321 8.43 -11.65 -12.81
N GLU A 322 9.49 -11.57 -13.62
CA GLU A 322 10.83 -12.06 -13.27
C GLU A 322 11.36 -11.37 -12.00
N THR A 323 11.22 -10.04 -11.93
CA THR A 323 11.72 -9.24 -10.81
C THR A 323 10.95 -9.50 -9.52
N VAL A 324 9.62 -9.60 -9.60
CA VAL A 324 8.76 -9.95 -8.47
C VAL A 324 9.11 -11.33 -7.94
N LYS A 325 9.32 -12.31 -8.83
CA LYS A 325 9.76 -13.64 -8.42
C LYS A 325 11.09 -13.59 -7.67
N ARG A 326 12.09 -12.89 -8.23
CA ARG A 326 13.40 -12.70 -7.57
C ARG A 326 13.29 -12.02 -6.19
N LEU A 327 12.48 -10.97 -6.09
CA LEU A 327 12.24 -10.26 -4.82
C LEU A 327 11.52 -11.15 -3.80
N SER A 328 10.59 -12.01 -4.25
CA SER A 328 9.87 -12.95 -3.39
C SER A 328 10.78 -14.08 -2.92
N ASP A 329 11.59 -14.66 -3.82
CA ASP A 329 12.55 -15.73 -3.49
C ASP A 329 13.63 -15.25 -2.48
N ALA A 330 13.90 -13.95 -2.46
CA ALA A 330 14.80 -13.29 -1.52
C ALA A 330 14.12 -12.72 -0.27
N ASP A 331 12.84 -13.03 -0.01
CA ASP A 331 12.05 -12.56 1.14
C ASP A 331 11.92 -11.03 1.27
N PHE A 332 12.05 -10.27 0.19
CA PHE A 332 11.80 -8.82 0.23
C PHE A 332 10.32 -8.46 0.09
N ILE A 333 9.58 -9.25 -0.68
CA ILE A 333 8.14 -9.08 -0.88
C ILE A 333 7.39 -10.36 -0.58
N LYS A 334 6.07 -10.25 -0.39
CA LYS A 334 5.16 -11.40 -0.35
C LYS A 334 3.82 -11.07 -0.98
N GLU A 335 3.14 -12.11 -1.45
CA GLU A 335 1.79 -12.01 -1.99
C GLU A 335 0.76 -11.98 -0.85
N THR A 336 -0.22 -11.10 -0.95
CA THR A 336 -1.41 -11.05 -0.07
C THR A 336 -2.68 -10.97 -0.92
N GLU A 337 -3.85 -10.99 -0.27
CA GLU A 337 -5.14 -10.81 -0.97
C GLU A 337 -5.22 -9.50 -1.76
N GLU A 338 -4.50 -8.47 -1.32
CA GLU A 338 -4.44 -7.16 -1.95
C GLU A 338 -3.25 -7.02 -2.95
N GLY A 339 -2.55 -8.13 -3.25
CA GLY A 339 -1.40 -8.20 -4.15
C GLY A 339 -0.04 -8.20 -3.45
N TRP A 340 1.03 -7.88 -4.19
CA TRP A 340 2.40 -7.88 -3.68
C TRP A 340 2.63 -6.74 -2.67
N LYS A 341 3.27 -7.03 -1.55
CA LYS A 341 3.69 -6.03 -0.55
C LYS A 341 5.13 -6.24 -0.10
N LEU A 342 5.77 -5.17 0.38
CA LEU A 342 7.09 -5.26 1.01
C LEU A 342 6.97 -5.87 2.41
N GLN A 343 7.80 -6.87 2.69
CA GLN A 343 7.85 -7.51 4.02
C GLN A 343 8.41 -6.54 5.06
N SER A 344 7.81 -6.53 6.26
CA SER A 344 8.40 -5.81 7.41
C SER A 344 9.65 -6.54 7.93
N ALA A 345 10.46 -5.87 8.76
CA ALA A 345 11.60 -6.51 9.42
C ALA A 345 11.19 -7.72 10.28
N GLU A 346 10.03 -7.65 10.94
CA GLU A 346 9.47 -8.75 11.73
C GLU A 346 9.04 -9.92 10.82
N GLU A 347 8.42 -9.64 9.67
CA GLU A 347 8.05 -10.68 8.69
C GLU A 347 9.28 -11.35 8.06
N LYS A 348 10.33 -10.58 7.77
CA LYS A 348 11.62 -11.13 7.30
C LYS A 348 12.25 -12.03 8.35
N ASN A 349 12.26 -11.62 9.61
CA ASN A 349 12.77 -12.42 10.72
C ASN A 349 11.99 -13.73 10.87
N TRP A 350 10.67 -13.71 10.72
CA TRP A 350 9.83 -14.92 10.69
C TRP A 350 10.30 -15.89 9.60
N GLY A 351 10.51 -15.40 8.37
CA GLY A 351 10.98 -16.21 7.24
C GLY A 351 12.38 -16.80 7.47
N VAL A 352 13.31 -16.00 8.03
CA VAL A 352 14.66 -16.46 8.40
C VAL A 352 14.59 -17.56 9.46
N GLU A 353 13.76 -17.37 10.50
CA GLU A 353 13.62 -18.35 11.57
C GLU A 353 13.02 -19.66 11.02
N ARG A 354 11.93 -19.58 10.25
CA ARG A 354 11.33 -20.76 9.60
C ARG A 354 12.33 -21.55 8.76
N ARG A 355 13.19 -20.89 7.98
CA ARG A 355 14.20 -21.55 7.13
C ARG A 355 15.23 -22.34 7.93
N ARG A 356 15.54 -21.96 9.18
CA ARG A 356 16.45 -22.72 10.06
C ARG A 356 15.92 -24.12 10.39
N HIS A 357 14.61 -24.32 10.28
CA HIS A 357 13.93 -25.57 10.63
C HIS A 357 13.54 -26.44 9.42
N LEU A 358 13.97 -26.10 8.20
CA LEU A 358 13.69 -26.88 6.98
C LEU A 358 14.51 -28.17 6.85
N ASN A 359 15.47 -28.41 7.75
CA ASN A 359 16.29 -29.62 7.73
C ASN A 359 15.99 -30.49 8.97
N PRO A 360 14.87 -31.24 8.99
CA PRO A 360 14.55 -32.15 10.10
C PRO A 360 15.59 -33.28 10.21
N LYS A 361 15.84 -33.73 11.44
CA LYS A 361 16.69 -34.92 11.67
C LYS A 361 15.94 -36.17 11.19
N PRO A 362 16.67 -37.28 10.90
CA PRO A 362 16.03 -38.53 10.48
C PRO A 362 14.94 -39.03 11.45
N ALA A 363 15.16 -38.89 12.76
CA ALA A 363 14.16 -39.26 13.76
C ALA A 363 12.85 -38.44 13.66
N ASP A 364 12.96 -37.13 13.41
CA ASP A 364 11.81 -36.24 13.26
C ASP A 364 11.04 -36.58 11.97
N ARG A 365 11.76 -36.91 10.88
CA ARG A 365 11.15 -37.38 9.63
C ARG A 365 10.33 -38.65 9.83
N ILE A 366 10.93 -39.65 10.49
CA ILE A 366 10.25 -40.93 10.79
C ILE A 366 9.01 -40.69 11.65
N ALA A 367 9.13 -39.85 12.70
CA ALA A 367 8.00 -39.52 13.56
C ALA A 367 6.84 -38.87 12.79
N ILE A 368 7.12 -37.92 11.90
CA ILE A 368 6.11 -37.26 11.06
C ILE A 368 5.46 -38.27 10.11
N LEU A 369 6.24 -39.12 9.45
CA LEU A 369 5.71 -40.15 8.55
C LEU A 369 4.82 -41.15 9.29
N HIS A 370 5.23 -41.60 10.48
CA HIS A 370 4.44 -42.51 11.30
C HIS A 370 3.13 -41.87 11.77
N ASP A 371 3.15 -40.60 12.18
CA ASP A 371 1.92 -39.87 12.54
C ASP A 371 0.97 -39.78 11.34
N VAL A 372 1.46 -39.37 10.16
CA VAL A 372 0.61 -39.22 8.98
C VAL A 372 0.06 -40.55 8.50
N ILE A 373 0.90 -41.59 8.37
CA ILE A 373 0.46 -42.93 7.98
C ILE A 373 -0.54 -43.48 9.00
N GLY A 374 -0.28 -43.27 10.29
CA GLY A 374 -1.19 -43.65 11.37
C GLY A 374 -2.58 -43.05 11.23
N ASN A 375 -2.65 -41.76 10.89
CA ASN A 375 -3.93 -41.09 10.64
C ASN A 375 -4.63 -41.62 9.39
N ILE A 376 -3.89 -41.98 8.33
CA ILE A 376 -4.46 -42.60 7.13
C ILE A 376 -5.07 -43.97 7.46
N VAL A 377 -4.31 -44.86 8.10
CA VAL A 377 -4.77 -46.23 8.40
C VAL A 377 -5.84 -46.29 9.50
N ALA A 378 -6.02 -45.20 10.26
CA ALA A 378 -7.09 -45.06 11.24
C ALA A 378 -8.49 -44.91 10.59
N ASP A 379 -8.58 -44.68 9.26
CA ASP A 379 -9.85 -44.70 8.54
C ASP A 379 -10.60 -46.01 8.82
N THR A 380 -11.90 -45.91 9.11
CA THR A 380 -12.77 -47.05 9.43
C THR A 380 -12.73 -48.14 8.35
N LYS A 381 -12.57 -47.76 7.08
CA LYS A 381 -12.49 -48.68 5.93
C LYS A 381 -11.18 -49.47 5.90
N LEU A 382 -10.08 -48.87 6.34
CA LEU A 382 -8.76 -49.50 6.39
C LEU A 382 -8.57 -50.29 7.69
N LYS A 383 -9.19 -49.84 8.78
CA LYS A 383 -9.17 -50.51 10.09
C LYS A 383 -9.99 -51.80 10.10
N ASN A 384 -11.06 -51.89 9.30
CA ASN A 384 -11.96 -53.04 9.29
C ASN A 384 -12.03 -53.68 7.90
N TYR A 385 -11.48 -54.88 7.77
CA TYR A 385 -11.69 -55.71 6.60
C TYR A 385 -12.95 -56.57 6.76
N GLN A 386 -13.94 -56.36 5.90
CA GLN A 386 -15.17 -57.14 5.91
C GLN A 386 -15.06 -58.31 4.92
N LEU A 387 -15.03 -59.54 5.45
CA LEU A 387 -15.13 -60.75 4.65
C LEU A 387 -16.50 -61.39 4.88
N LYS A 388 -17.35 -61.37 3.85
CA LYS A 388 -18.77 -61.78 3.93
C LYS A 388 -19.52 -60.91 4.97
N LYS A 389 -19.95 -61.50 6.09
CA LYS A 389 -20.67 -60.85 7.20
C LYS A 389 -19.84 -60.72 8.48
N LYS A 390 -18.52 -60.94 8.40
CA LYS A 390 -17.60 -60.85 9.54
C LYS A 390 -16.61 -59.71 9.32
N ASN A 391 -16.39 -58.93 10.37
CA ASN A 391 -15.43 -57.84 10.38
C ASN A 391 -14.15 -58.30 11.08
N PHE A 392 -13.01 -58.07 10.43
CA PHE A 392 -11.69 -58.35 10.95
C PHE A 392 -10.94 -57.04 11.12
N LYS A 393 -10.43 -56.80 12.33
CA LYS A 393 -9.59 -55.63 12.59
C LYS A 393 -8.21 -55.87 11.98
N VAL A 394 -7.71 -54.86 11.28
CA VAL A 394 -6.36 -54.85 10.71
C VAL A 394 -5.39 -54.24 11.72
N ASP A 395 -4.24 -54.86 11.89
CA ASP A 395 -3.14 -54.41 12.74
C ASP A 395 -2.03 -53.87 11.83
N TYR A 396 -1.72 -52.58 11.92
CA TYR A 396 -0.71 -51.96 11.05
C TYR A 396 0.61 -51.77 11.80
N SER A 397 1.72 -52.03 11.12
CA SER A 397 3.05 -51.55 11.52
C SER A 397 3.72 -50.81 10.37
N VAL A 398 4.57 -49.84 10.69
CA VAL A 398 5.45 -49.14 9.74
C VAL A 398 6.87 -49.36 10.21
N ASP A 399 7.71 -49.95 9.35
CA ASP A 399 9.11 -50.31 9.65
C ASP A 399 9.26 -50.93 11.05
N ASP A 400 8.41 -51.94 11.32
CA ASP A 400 8.34 -52.73 12.56
C ASP A 400 7.80 -52.01 13.80
N ALA A 401 7.50 -50.71 13.71
CA ALA A 401 6.77 -50.00 14.76
C ALA A 401 5.26 -50.16 14.55
N ARG A 402 4.56 -50.73 15.53
CA ARG A 402 3.10 -50.83 15.50
C ARG A 402 2.46 -49.44 15.52
N ILE A 403 1.43 -49.25 14.70
CA ILE A 403 0.63 -48.03 14.67
C ILE A 403 -0.84 -48.36 14.90
N GLY A 404 -1.45 -47.66 15.85
CA GLY A 404 -2.87 -47.82 16.17
C GLY A 404 -3.19 -48.98 17.12
N GLU A 405 -4.42 -49.47 17.05
CA GLU A 405 -4.96 -50.49 17.94
C GLU A 405 -4.66 -51.92 17.46
N PRO A 406 -4.63 -52.90 18.37
CA PRO A 406 -4.45 -54.29 18.00
C PRO A 406 -5.55 -54.86 17.10
N GLY A 407 -5.12 -55.55 16.05
CA GLY A 407 -5.96 -56.29 15.11
C GLY A 407 -5.60 -57.77 15.01
N ILE A 408 -6.29 -58.47 14.12
CA ILE A 408 -6.11 -59.91 13.84
C ILE A 408 -5.36 -60.13 12.52
N ILE A 409 -5.44 -59.18 11.59
CA ILE A 409 -4.75 -59.23 10.30
C ILE A 409 -3.52 -58.32 10.38
N PRO A 410 -2.29 -58.85 10.53
CA PRO A 410 -1.10 -58.02 10.58
C PRO A 410 -0.66 -57.58 9.18
N VAL A 411 -0.52 -56.26 9.02
CA VAL A 411 -0.05 -55.58 7.82
C VAL A 411 1.18 -54.77 8.18
N SER A 412 2.33 -55.09 7.59
CA SER A 412 3.58 -54.36 7.80
C SER A 412 3.91 -53.53 6.57
N ILE A 413 3.81 -52.21 6.72
CA ILE A 413 4.22 -51.23 5.73
C ILE A 413 5.73 -51.05 5.85
N LYS A 414 6.45 -51.29 4.76
CA LYS A 414 7.90 -51.09 4.67
C LYS A 414 8.18 -49.92 3.73
N ILE A 415 8.89 -48.92 4.23
CA ILE A 415 9.18 -47.70 3.47
C ILE A 415 10.59 -47.78 2.90
N THR A 416 10.78 -47.19 1.72
CA THR A 416 12.09 -46.90 1.15
C THR A 416 12.19 -45.42 0.80
N ASP A 417 13.38 -44.84 0.96
CA ASP A 417 13.62 -43.39 0.81
C ASP A 417 13.49 -42.90 -0.63
N SER A 418 13.69 -43.81 -1.61
CA SER A 418 13.66 -43.47 -3.03
C SER A 418 12.93 -44.53 -3.86
N PRO A 419 12.21 -44.13 -4.94
CA PRO A 419 11.61 -45.08 -5.88
C PRO A 419 12.64 -45.99 -6.55
N SER A 420 13.90 -45.55 -6.65
CA SER A 420 14.99 -46.34 -7.25
C SER A 420 15.38 -47.56 -6.42
N ASP A 421 15.14 -47.53 -5.11
CA ASP A 421 15.49 -48.61 -4.18
C ASP A 421 14.34 -49.60 -3.95
N ILE A 422 13.15 -49.33 -4.51
CA ILE A 422 11.94 -50.13 -4.27
C ILE A 422 12.13 -51.59 -4.70
N ALA A 423 12.84 -51.85 -5.79
CA ALA A 423 13.08 -53.20 -6.29
C ALA A 423 13.89 -54.03 -5.30
N LYS A 424 14.98 -53.46 -4.76
CA LYS A 424 15.83 -54.11 -3.75
C LYS A 424 15.06 -54.32 -2.44
N LYS A 425 14.26 -53.34 -2.03
CA LYS A 425 13.44 -53.44 -0.82
C LYS A 425 12.39 -54.56 -0.97
N ILE A 426 11.76 -54.68 -2.13
CA ILE A 426 10.80 -55.75 -2.43
C ILE A 426 11.46 -57.13 -2.34
N GLU A 427 12.65 -57.32 -2.93
CA GLU A 427 13.39 -58.60 -2.84
C GLU A 427 13.68 -58.99 -1.38
N ALA A 428 14.17 -58.05 -0.57
CA ALA A 428 14.43 -58.31 0.85
C ALA A 428 13.14 -58.67 1.63
N VAL A 429 12.02 -58.00 1.32
CA VAL A 429 10.73 -58.24 1.96
C VAL A 429 10.08 -59.55 1.50
N GLU A 430 10.36 -60.03 0.28
CA GLU A 430 9.92 -61.35 -0.18
C GLU A 430 10.53 -62.47 0.67
N ASP A 431 11.81 -62.39 1.00
CA ASP A 431 12.48 -63.35 1.89
C ASP A 431 11.92 -63.29 3.31
N GLU A 432 11.70 -62.07 3.85
CA GLU A 432 11.07 -61.87 5.17
C GLU A 432 9.65 -62.46 5.21
N SER A 433 8.88 -62.28 4.13
CA SER A 433 7.50 -62.74 4.03
C SER A 433 7.37 -64.28 4.00
N ARG A 434 8.39 -65.01 3.51
CA ARG A 434 8.43 -66.49 3.58
C ARG A 434 8.56 -67.00 5.01
N ILE A 435 9.25 -66.24 5.86
CA ILE A 435 9.44 -66.57 7.27
C ILE A 435 8.20 -66.16 8.07
N GLN A 436 7.69 -64.94 7.82
CA GLN A 436 6.49 -64.40 8.48
C GLN A 436 5.22 -64.64 7.65
N ASN A 437 4.85 -65.90 7.43
CA ASN A 437 3.76 -66.31 6.55
C ASN A 437 2.32 -65.93 7.00
N LYS A 438 2.18 -65.18 8.10
CA LYS A 438 0.90 -64.63 8.58
C LYS A 438 0.79 -63.11 8.43
N THR A 439 1.86 -62.44 8.01
CA THR A 439 1.95 -60.99 7.85
C THR A 439 1.86 -60.61 6.37
N LEU A 440 0.96 -59.69 6.05
CA LEU A 440 0.94 -59.04 4.74
C LEU A 440 1.95 -57.90 4.76
N PHE A 441 2.93 -57.92 3.88
CA PHE A 441 3.86 -56.81 3.72
C PHE A 441 3.38 -55.87 2.62
N TRP A 442 3.55 -54.57 2.83
CA TRP A 442 3.20 -53.54 1.85
C TRP A 442 4.39 -52.62 1.66
N VAL A 443 5.03 -52.69 0.49
CA VAL A 443 6.24 -51.90 0.22
C VAL A 443 5.87 -50.64 -0.55
N MET A 444 6.28 -49.48 -0.05
CA MET A 444 6.10 -48.19 -0.71
C MET A 444 7.41 -47.40 -0.76
N ALA A 445 7.51 -46.46 -1.70
CA ALA A 445 8.64 -45.54 -1.80
C ALA A 445 8.21 -44.10 -1.53
N LEU A 446 9.05 -43.34 -0.83
CA LEU A 446 8.92 -41.90 -0.73
C LEU A 446 9.31 -41.25 -2.06
N THR A 447 8.77 -40.06 -2.29
CA THR A 447 9.12 -39.22 -3.44
C THR A 447 9.82 -37.95 -2.95
N PRO A 448 10.64 -37.28 -3.78
CA PRO A 448 11.23 -36.00 -3.43
C PRO A 448 10.19 -34.94 -3.00
N GLU A 449 8.97 -35.01 -3.56
CA GLU A 449 7.86 -34.15 -3.17
C GLU A 449 7.38 -34.44 -1.73
N ILE A 450 7.28 -35.71 -1.34
CA ILE A 450 6.93 -36.09 0.05
C ILE A 450 8.01 -35.61 1.02
N ASP A 451 9.28 -35.80 0.66
CA ASP A 451 10.42 -35.36 1.49
C ASP A 451 10.46 -33.86 1.72
N ASP A 452 10.17 -33.07 0.68
CA ASP A 452 10.08 -31.61 0.77
C ASP A 452 8.88 -31.19 1.62
N LEU A 453 7.71 -31.81 1.43
CA LEU A 453 6.54 -31.52 2.25
C LEU A 453 6.77 -31.86 3.73
N VAL A 454 7.45 -32.97 4.04
CA VAL A 454 7.83 -33.33 5.43
C VAL A 454 8.75 -32.28 6.04
N ALA A 455 9.75 -31.80 5.28
CA ALA A 455 10.63 -30.71 5.71
C ALA A 455 9.87 -29.41 5.98
N GLN A 456 8.94 -29.04 5.08
CA GLN A 456 8.09 -27.86 5.26
C GLN A 456 7.15 -27.99 6.46
N TYR A 457 6.55 -29.17 6.67
CA TYR A 457 5.69 -29.44 7.82
C TYR A 457 6.45 -29.35 9.13
N HIS A 458 7.66 -29.91 9.20
CA HIS A 458 8.51 -29.82 10.38
C HIS A 458 8.80 -28.36 10.74
N ALA A 459 9.24 -27.54 9.77
CA ALA A 459 9.50 -26.12 10.00
C ALA A 459 8.24 -25.38 10.47
N SER A 460 7.12 -25.60 9.79
CA SER A 460 5.84 -24.97 10.11
C SER A 460 5.31 -25.39 11.48
N HIS A 461 5.46 -26.67 11.84
CA HIS A 461 5.07 -27.21 13.14
C HIS A 461 5.85 -26.55 14.27
N TRP A 462 7.18 -26.46 14.14
CA TRP A 462 8.03 -25.79 15.12
C TRP A 462 7.65 -24.32 15.30
N MET A 463 7.47 -23.58 14.19
CA MET A 463 7.07 -22.16 14.23
C MET A 463 5.75 -22.00 14.98
N VAL A 464 4.75 -22.84 14.69
CA VAL A 464 3.45 -22.76 15.36
C VAL A 464 3.57 -23.07 16.85
N GLU A 465 4.34 -24.09 17.26
CA GLU A 465 4.49 -24.43 18.67
C GLU A 465 5.21 -23.33 19.46
N GLU A 466 6.36 -22.85 18.96
CA GLU A 466 7.16 -21.86 19.68
C GLU A 466 6.45 -20.50 19.74
N PHE A 467 5.90 -20.02 18.62
CA PHE A 467 5.22 -18.74 18.61
C PHE A 467 3.85 -18.79 19.29
N ALA A 468 3.15 -19.93 19.33
CA ALA A 468 1.95 -20.07 20.17
C ALA A 468 2.30 -20.02 21.66
N ARG A 469 3.42 -20.61 22.06
CA ARG A 469 3.94 -20.54 23.44
C ARG A 469 4.31 -19.09 23.82
N LEU A 470 4.99 -18.37 22.93
CA LEU A 470 5.31 -16.95 23.13
C LEU A 470 4.05 -16.07 23.13
N ALA A 471 3.06 -16.38 22.28
CA ALA A 471 1.76 -15.69 22.24
C ALA A 471 1.02 -15.78 23.58
N ALA A 472 1.00 -16.98 24.18
CA ALA A 472 0.39 -17.21 25.49
C ALA A 472 1.06 -16.40 26.61
N GLN A 473 2.32 -15.99 26.43
CA GLN A 473 3.06 -15.13 27.34
C GLN A 473 2.97 -13.64 27.00
N ASN A 474 2.18 -13.24 25.99
CA ASN A 474 2.13 -11.88 25.43
C ASN A 474 3.50 -11.35 24.97
N LYS A 475 4.38 -12.23 24.48
CA LYS A 475 5.75 -11.89 24.03
C LYS A 475 5.90 -11.77 22.50
N ILE A 476 4.80 -11.64 21.77
CA ILE A 476 4.83 -11.47 20.31
C ILE A 476 4.18 -10.15 19.91
N SER A 477 4.70 -9.55 18.85
CA SER A 477 4.14 -8.40 18.15
C SER A 477 2.81 -8.75 17.47
N ASN A 478 2.09 -7.73 17.00
CA ASN A 478 0.88 -7.95 16.18
C ASN A 478 1.23 -8.62 14.84
N VAL A 479 2.37 -8.26 14.25
CA VAL A 479 2.84 -8.81 12.98
C VAL A 479 3.19 -10.30 13.10
N GLU A 480 3.85 -10.70 14.19
CA GLU A 480 4.13 -12.11 14.49
C GLU A 480 2.84 -12.88 14.79
N ARG A 481 1.84 -12.24 15.41
CA ARG A 481 0.54 -12.88 15.64
C ARG A 481 -0.19 -13.17 14.33
N ASP A 482 -0.19 -12.22 13.40
CA ASP A 482 -0.79 -12.42 12.06
C ASP A 482 -0.03 -13.49 11.26
N SER A 483 1.30 -13.52 11.40
CA SER A 483 2.16 -14.54 10.79
C SER A 483 1.90 -15.93 11.38
N LEU A 484 1.70 -16.03 12.70
CA LEU A 484 1.32 -17.27 13.39
C LEU A 484 -0.03 -17.83 12.91
N GLU A 485 -1.05 -16.99 12.76
CA GLU A 485 -2.34 -17.44 12.25
C GLU A 485 -2.25 -17.92 10.79
N SER A 486 -1.48 -17.22 9.96
CA SER A 486 -1.20 -17.64 8.58
C SER A 486 -0.45 -18.99 8.54
N GLU A 487 0.56 -19.17 9.39
CA GLU A 487 1.36 -20.40 9.47
C GLU A 487 0.53 -21.58 9.98
N LYS A 488 -0.43 -21.38 10.89
CA LYS A 488 -1.38 -22.44 11.32
C LYS A 488 -2.22 -22.97 10.17
N GLN A 489 -2.70 -22.08 9.30
CA GLN A 489 -3.45 -22.46 8.10
C GLN A 489 -2.53 -23.21 7.13
N GLU A 490 -1.32 -22.72 6.91
CA GLU A 490 -0.36 -23.34 6.00
C GLU A 490 0.08 -24.71 6.49
N ARG A 491 0.39 -24.89 7.79
CA ARG A 491 0.66 -26.19 8.42
C ARG A 491 -0.45 -27.20 8.14
N SER A 492 -1.70 -26.75 8.22
CA SER A 492 -2.87 -27.62 7.98
C SER A 492 -2.97 -28.02 6.51
N ARG A 493 -2.71 -27.08 5.58
CA ARG A 493 -2.64 -27.37 4.14
C ARG A 493 -1.51 -28.33 3.79
N ILE A 494 -0.30 -28.10 4.31
CA ILE A 494 0.85 -28.98 4.11
C ILE A 494 0.53 -30.38 4.64
N ARG A 495 -0.03 -30.50 5.85
CA ARG A 495 -0.43 -31.80 6.42
C ARG A 495 -1.40 -32.56 5.52
N SER A 496 -2.42 -31.87 4.98
CA SER A 496 -3.36 -32.47 4.02
C SER A 496 -2.63 -32.97 2.77
N ARG A 497 -1.74 -32.14 2.20
CA ARG A 497 -0.96 -32.52 1.01
C ARG A 497 -0.03 -33.70 1.26
N ILE A 498 0.62 -33.79 2.43
CA ILE A 498 1.42 -34.96 2.80
C ILE A 498 0.52 -36.20 2.85
N SER A 499 -0.64 -36.10 3.50
CA SER A 499 -1.59 -37.22 3.60
C SER A 499 -2.04 -37.71 2.22
N ASP A 500 -2.35 -36.80 1.30
CA ASP A 500 -2.74 -37.12 -0.07
C ASP A 500 -1.60 -37.82 -0.82
N LYS A 501 -0.38 -37.27 -0.74
CA LYS A 501 0.80 -37.82 -1.44
C LYS A 501 1.25 -39.17 -0.88
N ILE A 502 1.18 -39.35 0.44
CA ILE A 502 1.43 -40.65 1.06
C ILE A 502 0.34 -41.65 0.65
N SER A 503 -0.92 -41.23 0.56
CA SER A 503 -2.01 -42.09 0.09
C SER A 503 -1.79 -42.53 -1.37
N GLU A 504 -1.36 -41.62 -2.25
CA GLU A 504 -0.96 -41.95 -3.63
C GLU A 504 0.18 -42.99 -3.64
N ALA A 505 1.22 -42.77 -2.82
CA ALA A 505 2.36 -43.69 -2.74
C ALA A 505 1.98 -45.06 -2.13
N LEU A 506 1.04 -45.10 -1.19
CA LEU A 506 0.47 -46.35 -0.66
C LEU A 506 -0.31 -47.09 -1.74
N VAL A 507 -1.12 -46.41 -2.55
CA VAL A 507 -1.86 -47.02 -3.67
C VAL A 507 -0.92 -47.60 -4.74
N GLN A 508 0.21 -46.94 -4.98
CA GLN A 508 1.25 -47.43 -5.89
C GLN A 508 2.16 -48.51 -5.27
N GLY A 509 1.99 -48.79 -3.98
CA GLY A 509 2.77 -49.77 -3.25
C GLY A 509 2.52 -51.20 -3.74
N THR A 510 3.45 -52.10 -3.41
CA THR A 510 3.38 -53.52 -3.78
C THR A 510 3.07 -54.37 -2.55
N GLY A 511 2.00 -55.15 -2.61
CA GLY A 511 1.67 -56.15 -1.61
C GLY A 511 2.48 -57.42 -1.77
N ILE A 512 3.00 -57.97 -0.67
CA ILE A 512 3.80 -59.20 -0.65
C ILE A 512 3.26 -60.11 0.46
N PHE A 513 2.95 -61.35 0.09
CA PHE A 513 2.47 -62.36 1.03
C PHE A 513 3.00 -63.74 0.65
N ASP A 514 3.54 -64.48 1.62
CA ASP A 514 4.11 -65.82 1.46
C ASP A 514 5.19 -65.87 0.36
N GLY A 515 6.04 -64.84 0.33
CA GLY A 515 7.13 -64.71 -0.65
C GLY A 515 6.69 -64.46 -2.09
N ARG A 516 5.44 -64.00 -2.31
CA ARG A 516 4.91 -63.67 -3.65
C ARG A 516 4.31 -62.26 -3.67
N LYS A 517 4.60 -61.51 -4.72
CA LYS A 517 3.93 -60.24 -5.05
C LYS A 517 2.45 -60.48 -5.36
N LYS A 518 1.60 -59.55 -4.98
CA LYS A 518 0.14 -59.61 -5.13
C LYS A 518 -0.41 -58.47 -5.96
#